data_AF-A0A0D0DCG0-F1
#
_entry.id   AF-A0A0D0DCG0-F1
#
_cell.length_a   1.000
_cell.length_b   1.000
_cell.length_c   1.000
_cell.angle_alpha   90.00
_cell.angle_beta   90.00
_cell.angle_gamma   90.00
#
_symmetry.space_group_name_H-M   'P 1'
#
loop_
_entity.id
_entity.type
_entity.pdbx_description
1 polymer ?
#
loop_
_entity_poly.entity_id
_entity_poly.type
_entity_poly.pdbx_seq_one_letter_code
_entity_poly.pdbx_strand_id
1 'polypeptide(L)'
;MKSFHLTEHLWPLATTLATVFLLMDEPTKLFSQKDTPLVPGAAPMLSKLEMALQNVSNDSSMAEVIQVAARASVLLSEKYTLLEECNVYSISIGVSQFIFNK
;
A
#
# COMPACT_ATOMS: atom_id res chain seq x y z
N MET A 1 16.59 -19.42 -19.78
CA MET A 1 16.16 -18.39 -18.82
C MET A 1 17.33 -18.02 -17.90
N LYS A 2 18.28 -17.17 -18.32
CA LYS A 2 19.45 -16.74 -17.52
C LYS A 2 19.50 -15.21 -17.27
N SER A 3 18.50 -14.46 -17.72
CA SER A 3 18.52 -12.99 -17.73
C SER A 3 17.99 -12.31 -16.47
N PHE A 4 17.54 -13.07 -15.46
CA PHE A 4 16.89 -12.53 -14.26
C PHE A 4 17.67 -12.80 -12.97
N HIS A 5 18.97 -13.14 -13.08
CA HIS A 5 19.80 -13.27 -11.88
C HIS A 5 20.18 -11.89 -11.37
N LEU A 6 19.98 -11.68 -10.07
CA LEU A 6 20.61 -10.58 -9.37
C LEU A 6 22.12 -10.78 -9.44
N THR A 7 22.80 -9.78 -9.99
CA THR A 7 24.24 -9.65 -9.88
C THR A 7 24.61 -9.28 -8.45
N GLU A 8 25.86 -9.57 -8.05
CA GLU A 8 26.31 -9.32 -6.67
C GLU A 8 26.06 -7.89 -6.17
N HIS A 9 26.19 -6.91 -7.06
CA HIS A 9 25.96 -5.49 -6.75
C HIS A 9 24.48 -5.10 -6.58
N LEU A 10 23.53 -5.95 -7.03
CA LEU A 10 22.10 -5.70 -6.89
C LEU A 10 21.51 -6.28 -5.60
N TRP A 11 22.20 -7.23 -4.95
CA TRP A 11 21.73 -7.84 -3.70
C TRP A 11 21.45 -6.83 -2.58
N PRO A 12 22.27 -5.79 -2.35
CA PRO A 12 21.96 -4.78 -1.34
C PRO A 12 20.62 -4.08 -1.62
N LEU A 13 20.40 -3.66 -2.88
CA LEU A 13 19.14 -3.02 -3.29
C LEU A 13 17.95 -3.98 -3.13
N ALA A 14 18.10 -5.23 -3.57
CA ALA A 14 17.05 -6.23 -3.45
C ALA A 14 16.70 -6.54 -1.98
N THR A 15 17.70 -6.55 -1.10
CA THR A 15 17.51 -6.77 0.33
C THR A 15 16.74 -5.61 0.97
N THR A 16 17.13 -4.36 0.67
CA THR A 16 16.39 -3.17 1.14
C THR A 16 14.96 -3.16 0.60
N LEU A 17 14.77 -3.49 -0.67
CA LEU A 17 13.46 -3.57 -1.29
C LEU A 17 12.58 -4.65 -0.63
N ALA A 18 13.14 -5.82 -0.33
CA ALA A 18 12.43 -6.89 0.37
C ALA A 18 11.93 -6.43 1.75
N THR A 19 12.73 -5.65 2.48
CA THR A 19 12.31 -5.05 3.76
C THR A 19 11.13 -4.09 3.58
N VAL A 20 11.14 -3.25 2.54
CA VAL A 20 10.01 -2.35 2.24
C VAL A 20 8.76 -3.15 1.85
N PHE A 21 8.91 -4.26 1.12
CA PHE A 21 7.78 -5.11 0.76
C PHE A 21 7.09 -5.79 1.95
N LEU A 22 7.76 -5.92 3.10
CA LEU A 22 7.09 -6.40 4.32
C LEU A 22 5.95 -5.49 4.77
N LEU A 23 5.98 -4.19 4.41
CA LEU A 23 4.87 -3.27 4.66
C LEU A 23 3.57 -3.72 3.98
N MET A 24 3.67 -4.47 2.88
CA MET A 24 2.52 -4.95 2.12
C MET A 24 2.02 -6.33 2.58
N ASP A 25 2.68 -7.00 3.52
CA ASP A 25 2.34 -8.38 3.90
C ASP A 25 0.92 -8.48 4.47
N GLU A 26 0.60 -7.66 5.49
CA GLU A 26 -0.75 -7.62 6.06
C GLU A 26 -1.83 -7.22 5.03
N PRO A 27 -1.67 -6.12 4.26
CA PRO A 27 -2.58 -5.79 3.15
C PRO A 27 -2.77 -6.95 2.18
N THR A 28 -1.68 -7.56 1.74
CA THR A 28 -1.73 -8.64 0.75
C THR A 28 -2.50 -9.84 1.32
N LYS A 29 -2.26 -10.22 2.57
CA LYS A 29 -3.00 -11.29 3.25
C LYS A 29 -4.49 -10.98 3.38
N LEU A 30 -4.84 -9.74 3.71
CA LEU A 30 -6.24 -9.32 3.82
C LEU A 30 -6.95 -9.41 2.46
N PHE A 31 -6.35 -8.85 1.42
CA PHE A 31 -6.94 -8.82 0.06
C PHE A 31 -6.81 -10.14 -0.72
N SER A 32 -6.01 -11.09 -0.26
CA SER A 32 -5.90 -12.43 -0.85
C SER A 32 -6.98 -13.40 -0.34
N GLN A 33 -7.81 -12.99 0.61
CA GLN A 33 -8.93 -13.80 1.09
C GLN A 33 -9.99 -13.94 0.00
N LYS A 34 -10.72 -15.06 0.04
CA LYS A 34 -11.79 -15.34 -0.93
C LYS A 34 -12.91 -14.30 -0.86
N ASP A 35 -13.17 -13.79 0.34
CA ASP A 35 -14.21 -12.80 0.61
C ASP A 35 -13.65 -11.38 0.49
N THR A 36 -14.46 -10.44 0.00
CA THR A 36 -14.06 -9.04 -0.11
C THR A 36 -13.80 -8.46 1.28
N PRO A 37 -12.61 -7.87 1.53
CA PRO A 37 -12.32 -7.24 2.81
C PRO A 37 -13.34 -6.15 3.15
N LEU A 38 -13.87 -6.20 4.37
CA LEU A 38 -14.76 -5.16 4.86
C LEU A 38 -13.98 -3.86 5.11
N VAL A 39 -14.62 -2.73 4.82
CA VAL A 39 -14.04 -1.39 4.96
C VAL A 39 -13.43 -1.13 6.34
N PRO A 40 -14.08 -1.50 7.48
CA PRO A 40 -13.49 -1.28 8.80
C PRO A 40 -12.17 -2.04 9.04
N GLY A 41 -11.95 -3.15 8.33
CA GLY A 41 -10.69 -3.90 8.39
C GLY A 41 -9.63 -3.38 7.41
N ALA A 42 -10.06 -2.95 6.22
CA ALA A 42 -9.15 -2.53 5.14
C ALA A 42 -8.65 -1.08 5.30
N ALA A 43 -9.54 -0.13 5.61
CA ALA A 43 -9.20 1.30 5.60
C ALA A 43 -8.08 1.66 6.60
N PRO A 44 -8.12 1.23 7.88
CA PRO A 44 -7.04 1.54 8.82
C PRO A 44 -5.69 0.93 8.41
N MET A 45 -5.71 -0.22 7.73
CA MET A 45 -4.51 -0.90 7.25
C MET A 45 -3.88 -0.15 6.08
N LEU A 46 -4.69 0.33 5.14
CA LEU A 46 -4.24 1.15 4.03
C LEU A 46 -3.70 2.51 4.50
N SER A 47 -4.32 3.15 5.50
CA SER A 47 -3.78 4.39 6.09
C SER A 47 -2.43 4.18 6.77
N LYS A 48 -2.25 3.05 7.47
CA LYS A 48 -0.94 2.69 8.04
C LYS A 48 0.12 2.47 6.97
N LEU A 49 -0.25 1.80 5.88
CA LEU A 49 0.63 1.55 4.73
C LEU A 49 1.06 2.87 4.08
N GLU A 50 0.13 3.81 3.86
CA GLU A 50 0.43 5.13 3.30
C GLU A 50 1.44 5.90 4.16
N MET A 51 1.21 5.97 5.49
CA MET A 51 2.15 6.61 6.41
C MET A 51 3.54 5.96 6.37
N ALA A 52 3.60 4.63 6.32
CA ALA A 52 4.87 3.91 6.25
C ALA A 52 5.61 4.19 4.92
N LEU A 53 4.90 4.21 3.79
CA LEU A 53 5.48 4.55 2.49
C LEU A 53 5.93 6.02 2.43
N GLN A 54 5.23 6.92 3.11
CA GLN A 54 5.66 8.30 3.23
C GLN A 54 6.97 8.44 4.00
N ASN A 55 7.14 7.68 5.09
CA ASN A 55 8.42 7.62 5.80
C ASN A 55 9.55 7.08 4.90
N VAL A 56 9.29 5.99 4.15
CA VAL A 56 10.27 5.44 3.18
C VAL A 56 10.64 6.46 2.11
N SER A 57 9.67 7.25 1.63
CA SER A 57 9.92 8.27 0.61
C SER A 57 10.77 9.45 1.09
N ASN A 58 10.75 9.72 2.40
CA ASN A 58 11.49 10.82 3.03
C ASN A 58 12.82 10.36 3.64
N ASP A 59 13.11 9.06 3.64
CA ASP A 59 14.32 8.48 4.21
C ASP A 59 15.48 8.57 3.22
N SER A 60 16.40 9.52 3.45
CA SER A 60 17.57 9.74 2.62
C SER A 60 18.59 8.59 2.65
N SER A 61 18.46 7.64 3.58
CA SER A 61 19.29 6.42 3.61
C SER A 61 18.81 5.35 2.63
N MET A 62 17.58 5.46 2.12
CA MET A 62 17.03 4.54 1.13
C MET A 62 17.61 4.81 -0.26
N ALA A 63 17.68 3.77 -1.10
CA ALA A 63 18.03 3.97 -2.50
C ALA A 63 17.00 4.88 -3.20
N GLU A 64 17.46 5.81 -4.05
CA GLU A 64 16.60 6.79 -4.72
C GLU A 64 15.41 6.16 -5.44
N VAL A 65 15.63 5.04 -6.13
CA VAL A 65 14.55 4.31 -6.83
C VAL A 65 13.45 3.83 -5.87
N ILE A 66 13.79 3.43 -4.65
CA ILE A 66 12.84 3.01 -3.62
C ILE A 66 12.08 4.23 -3.09
N GLN A 67 12.76 5.34 -2.83
CA GLN A 67 12.12 6.58 -2.39
C GLN A 67 11.09 7.08 -3.41
N VAL A 68 11.48 7.10 -4.69
CA VAL A 68 10.61 7.52 -5.81
C VAL A 68 9.40 6.60 -5.92
N ALA A 69 9.59 5.29 -5.86
CA ALA A 69 8.48 4.32 -5.91
C ALA A 69 7.52 4.49 -4.72
N ALA A 70 8.05 4.70 -3.51
CA ALA A 70 7.26 4.96 -2.32
C ALA A 70 6.47 6.27 -2.46
N ARG A 71 7.10 7.34 -2.95
CA ARG A 71 6.42 8.63 -3.20
C ARG A 71 5.31 8.50 -4.23
N ALA A 72 5.55 7.78 -5.33
CA ALA A 72 4.54 7.54 -6.35
C ALA A 72 3.34 6.77 -5.79
N SER A 73 3.58 5.83 -4.88
CA SER A 73 2.53 5.05 -4.21
C SER A 73 1.66 5.94 -3.29
N VAL A 74 2.28 6.85 -2.54
CA VAL A 74 1.56 7.83 -1.70
C VAL A 74 0.71 8.77 -2.58
N LEU A 75 1.27 9.32 -3.65
CA LEU A 75 0.52 10.18 -4.59
C LEU A 75 -0.68 9.46 -5.23
N LEU A 76 -0.54 8.15 -5.48
CA LEU A 76 -1.65 7.35 -5.99
C LEU A 76 -2.77 7.22 -4.95
N SER A 77 -2.42 7.01 -3.68
CA SER A 77 -3.38 6.98 -2.56
C SER A 77 -4.13 8.31 -2.45
N GLU A 78 -3.40 9.43 -2.42
CA GLU A 78 -3.97 10.78 -2.36
C GLU A 78 -4.96 11.03 -3.51
N LYS A 79 -4.60 10.61 -4.74
CA LYS A 79 -5.49 10.72 -5.91
C LYS A 79 -6.80 9.98 -5.70
N TYR A 80 -6.77 8.76 -5.15
CA TYR A 80 -7.99 7.97 -4.94
C TYR A 80 -8.85 8.53 -3.81
N THR A 81 -8.25 9.09 -2.75
CA THR A 81 -8.98 9.81 -1.70
C THR A 81 -9.73 11.02 -2.27
N LEU A 82 -9.11 11.79 -3.17
CA LEU A 82 -9.78 12.90 -3.86
C LEU A 82 -10.93 12.44 -4.78
N LEU A 83 -10.89 11.19 -5.26
CA LEU A 83 -11.99 10.59 -6.02
C LEU A 83 -13.11 10.06 -5.12
N GLU A 84 -12.88 9.81 -3.82
CA GLU A 84 -13.95 9.46 -2.85
C GLU A 84 -14.86 10.65 -2.51
N GLU A 85 -14.39 11.89 -2.73
CA GLU A 85 -15.22 13.10 -2.71
C GLU A 85 -16.26 13.12 -3.85
N CYS A 86 -16.14 12.24 -4.85
CA CYS A 86 -17.24 11.91 -5.75
C CYS A 86 -18.20 10.92 -5.05
N ASN A 87 -19.34 11.46 -4.60
CA ASN A 87 -20.51 10.89 -3.91
C ASN A 87 -20.91 9.41 -4.09
N VAL A 88 -20.37 8.70 -5.08
CA VAL A 88 -20.73 7.31 -5.41
C VAL A 88 -20.01 6.31 -4.51
N TYR A 89 -18.79 6.60 -4.05
CA TYR A 89 -18.03 5.68 -3.18
C TYR A 89 -18.37 5.84 -1.69
N SER A 90 -18.77 7.03 -1.28
CA SER A 90 -19.22 7.35 0.09
C SER A 90 -20.51 6.61 0.47
N ILE A 91 -21.40 6.34 -0.50
CA ILE A 91 -22.64 5.56 -0.30
C ILE A 91 -22.32 4.09 0.00
N SER A 92 -21.33 3.50 -0.66
CA SER A 92 -20.93 2.09 -0.48
C SER A 92 -20.39 1.80 0.93
N ILE A 93 -19.61 2.74 1.47
CA ILE A 93 -19.03 2.66 2.82
C ILE A 93 -20.10 2.95 3.89
N GLY A 94 -20.93 3.97 3.69
CA GLY A 94 -22.00 4.34 4.63
C GLY A 94 -23.09 3.27 4.77
N VAL A 95 -23.48 2.61 3.67
CA VAL A 95 -24.49 1.53 3.71
C VAL A 95 -23.94 0.28 4.41
N SER A 96 -22.65 -0.04 4.26
CA SER A 96 -22.03 -1.14 4.99
C SER A 96 -22.03 -0.90 6.51
N GLN A 97 -21.68 0.31 6.96
CA GLN A 97 -21.70 0.66 8.39
C GLN A 97 -23.12 0.60 9.00
N PHE A 98 -24.15 0.90 8.21
CA PHE A 98 -25.56 0.88 8.67
C PHE A 98 -26.14 -0.54 8.76
N ILE A 99 -25.64 -1.48 7.96
CA ILE A 99 -26.09 -2.88 7.98
C ILE A 99 -25.47 -3.68 9.15
N PHE A 100 -24.24 -3.36 9.56
CA PHE A 100 -23.55 -4.07 10.66
C PHE A 100 -23.90 -3.56 12.08
N ASN A 101 -24.80 -2.59 12.21
CA ASN A 101 -25.21 -1.99 13.49
C ASN A 101 -26.69 -2.27 13.83
N LYS A 102 -27.24 -3.37 13.31
CA LYS A 102 -28.57 -3.91 13.66
C LYS A 102 -28.46 -5.34 14.18
#